data_AF-R5M1J9-F1
#
_entry.id   AF-R5M1J9-F1
#
_cell.length_a   1.000
_cell.length_b   1.000
_cell.length_c   1.000
_cell.angle_alpha   90.00
_cell.angle_beta   90.00
_cell.angle_gamma   90.00
#
_symmetry.space_group_name_H-M   'P 1'
#
loop_
_entity.id
_entity.type
_entity.pdbx_description
1 polymer ?
#
loop_
_entity_poly.entity_id
_entity_poly.type
_entity_poly.pdbx_seq_one_letter_code
_entity_poly.pdbx_strand_id
1 'polypeptide(L)'
;MNREPETYDELIIQKKCVELTKYYNLTMEQLEEIYEFLKANKKGSVQGKTNQIFLNVGTTTKSTIPTTCISRIDGVIVNRRQFTVIPHYEPSSYSHSSGGSSSNNNNNNNNNNNNNNR
;
A
#
# COMPACT_ATOMS: atom_id res chain seq x y z
N MET A 1 -18.45 -16.32 9.60
CA MET A 1 -17.58 -17.22 10.40
C MET A 1 -18.47 -17.90 11.39
N ASN A 2 -18.49 -19.23 11.38
CA ASN A 2 -19.49 -20.02 12.12
C ASN A 2 -18.88 -20.72 13.34
N ARG A 3 -17.74 -20.26 13.83
CA ARG A 3 -17.04 -20.83 14.99
C ARG A 3 -16.90 -19.78 16.09
N GLU A 4 -17.13 -20.21 17.32
CA GLU A 4 -16.82 -19.42 18.50
C GLU A 4 -15.32 -19.54 18.79
N PRO A 5 -14.64 -18.43 19.13
CA PRO A 5 -13.22 -18.47 19.47
C PRO A 5 -13.04 -19.15 20.82
N GLU A 6 -12.16 -20.15 20.89
CA GLU A 6 -11.89 -20.89 22.14
C GLU A 6 -10.86 -20.17 23.03
N THR A 7 -10.06 -19.28 22.42
CA THR A 7 -8.99 -18.55 23.13
C THR A 7 -9.03 -17.06 22.84
N TYR A 8 -8.43 -16.27 23.73
CA TYR A 8 -8.29 -14.82 23.55
C TYR A 8 -7.53 -14.47 22.25
N ASP A 9 -6.51 -15.26 21.90
CA ASP A 9 -5.75 -15.09 20.66
C ASP A 9 -6.65 -15.30 19.43
N GLU A 10 -7.52 -16.32 19.44
CA GLU A 10 -8.49 -16.57 18.37
C GLU A 10 -9.51 -15.45 18.25
N LEU A 11 -10.01 -14.94 19.38
CA LEU A 11 -10.95 -13.82 19.40
C LEU A 11 -10.34 -12.56 18.79
N ILE A 12 -9.06 -12.27 19.06
CA ILE A 12 -8.34 -11.17 18.42
C ILE A 12 -8.21 -11.40 16.91
N ILE A 13 -7.83 -12.61 16.49
CA ILE A 13 -7.67 -12.93 15.06
C ILE A 13 -9.03 -12.79 14.34
N GLN A 14 -10.10 -13.30 14.93
CA GLN A 14 -11.45 -13.20 14.38
C GLN A 14 -11.89 -11.74 14.24
N LYS A 15 -11.66 -10.92 15.28
CA LYS A 15 -11.94 -9.47 15.22
C LYS A 15 -11.18 -8.79 14.09
N LYS A 16 -9.90 -9.13 13.89
CA LYS A 16 -9.07 -8.59 12.79
C LYS A 16 -9.57 -9.03 11.42
N CYS A 17 -10.02 -10.28 11.27
CA CYS A 17 -10.61 -10.76 10.02
C CYS A 17 -11.90 -9.99 9.71
N VAL A 18 -12.79 -9.84 10.68
CA VAL A 18 -14.01 -9.03 10.53
C VAL A 18 -13.67 -7.56 10.24
N GLU A 19 -12.61 -7.02 10.81
CA GLU A 19 -12.16 -5.67 10.50
C GLU A 19 -11.62 -5.54 9.07
N LEU A 20 -11.00 -6.59 8.53
CA LEU A 20 -10.49 -6.64 7.16
C LEU A 20 -11.60 -6.55 6.10
N THR A 21 -12.79 -7.10 6.39
CA THR A 21 -13.95 -7.03 5.46
C THR A 21 -14.50 -5.61 5.29
N LYS A 22 -14.13 -4.67 6.17
CA LYS A 22 -14.45 -3.24 5.99
C LYS A 22 -13.67 -2.60 4.83
N TYR A 23 -12.54 -3.20 4.44
CA TYR A 23 -11.64 -2.65 3.45
C TYR A 23 -11.57 -3.47 2.15
N TYR A 24 -11.91 -4.76 2.22
CA TYR A 24 -11.84 -5.69 1.11
C TYR A 24 -13.14 -6.46 0.92
N ASN A 25 -13.52 -6.69 -0.33
CA ASN A 25 -14.65 -7.54 -0.67
C ASN A 25 -14.23 -9.02 -0.57
N LEU A 26 -14.38 -9.60 0.62
CA LEU A 26 -13.98 -10.97 0.93
C LEU A 26 -15.19 -11.88 1.00
N THR A 27 -15.11 -13.03 0.32
CA THR A 27 -16.08 -14.10 0.53
C THR A 27 -15.86 -14.76 1.90
N MET A 28 -16.87 -15.49 2.35
CA MET A 28 -16.81 -16.23 3.61
C MET A 28 -15.65 -17.25 3.62
N GLU A 29 -15.41 -17.94 2.50
CA GLU A 29 -14.32 -18.90 2.33
C GLU A 29 -12.93 -18.23 2.41
N GLN A 30 -12.76 -17.09 1.72
CA GLN A 30 -11.50 -16.33 1.75
C GLN A 30 -11.21 -15.80 3.15
N LEU A 31 -12.24 -15.35 3.87
CA LEU A 31 -12.11 -14.90 5.24
C LEU A 31 -11.68 -16.03 6.18
N GLU A 32 -12.21 -17.23 5.96
CA GLU A 32 -11.87 -18.43 6.72
C GLU A 32 -10.45 -18.92 6.42
N GLU A 33 -9.99 -18.84 5.16
CA GLU A 33 -8.59 -19.08 4.77
C GLU A 33 -7.63 -18.14 5.51
N ILE A 34 -7.94 -16.83 5.54
CA ILE A 34 -7.13 -15.82 6.24
C ILE A 34 -7.06 -16.10 7.74
N TYR A 35 -8.19 -16.49 8.34
CA TYR A 35 -8.28 -16.83 9.76
C TYR A 35 -7.43 -18.05 10.11
N GLU A 36 -7.61 -19.16 9.38
CA GLU A 36 -6.83 -20.39 9.61
C GLU A 36 -5.34 -20.15 9.36
N PHE A 37 -4.99 -19.33 8.36
CA PHE A 37 -3.61 -18.92 8.13
C PHE A 37 -3.00 -18.18 9.32
N LEU A 38 -3.69 -17.15 9.85
CA LEU A 38 -3.22 -16.37 10.99
C LEU A 38 -3.16 -17.20 12.28
N LYS A 39 -4.10 -18.14 12.45
CA LYS A 39 -4.13 -19.09 13.58
C LYS A 39 -2.94 -20.06 13.52
N ALA A 40 -2.70 -20.68 12.35
CA ALA A 40 -1.62 -21.65 12.16
C ALA A 40 -0.22 -20.99 12.21
N ASN A 41 -0.10 -19.75 11.71
CA ASN A 41 1.20 -19.10 11.53
C ASN A 41 1.38 -17.92 12.51
N LYS A 42 1.97 -18.18 13.68
CA LYS A 42 2.27 -17.13 14.69
C LYS A 42 3.15 -15.98 14.18
N LYS A 43 3.97 -16.23 13.15
CA LYS A 43 4.82 -15.25 12.44
C LYS A 43 4.27 -14.86 11.07
N GLY A 44 3.04 -15.27 10.74
CA GLY A 44 2.36 -14.93 9.51
C GLY A 44 1.93 -13.46 9.51
N SER A 45 1.90 -12.88 8.32
CA SER A 45 1.37 -11.55 8.06
C SER A 45 0.52 -11.58 6.81
N VAL A 46 -0.61 -10.89 6.85
CA VAL A 46 -1.53 -10.68 5.76
C VAL A 46 -1.30 -9.26 5.24
N GLN A 47 -1.06 -9.12 3.95
CA GLN A 47 -0.83 -7.82 3.31
C GLN A 47 -1.85 -7.63 2.20
N GLY A 48 -2.79 -6.72 2.40
CA GLY A 48 -3.74 -6.31 1.38
C GLY A 48 -3.16 -5.22 0.49
N LYS A 49 -3.36 -5.37 -0.82
CA LYS A 49 -3.14 -4.37 -1.87
C LYS A 49 -4.44 -4.18 -2.66
N THR A 50 -4.45 -3.27 -3.62
CA THR A 50 -5.67 -2.87 -4.37
C THR A 50 -6.53 -4.03 -4.87
N ASN A 51 -5.94 -5.07 -5.45
CA ASN A 51 -6.68 -6.17 -6.11
C ASN A 51 -6.35 -7.57 -5.56
N GLN A 52 -5.61 -7.66 -4.46
CA GLN A 52 -5.19 -8.94 -3.91
C GLN A 52 -4.71 -8.81 -2.47
N ILE A 53 -4.86 -9.89 -1.71
CA ILE A 53 -4.32 -10.07 -0.38
C ILE A 53 -3.25 -11.16 -0.42
N PHE A 54 -2.10 -10.89 0.18
CA PHE A 54 -0.99 -11.83 0.29
C PHE A 54 -0.91 -12.40 1.70
N LEU A 55 -0.80 -13.73 1.80
CA LEU A 55 -0.53 -14.43 3.04
C LEU A 55 0.96 -14.76 3.10
N ASN A 56 1.72 -14.03 3.90
CA ASN A 56 3.17 -14.13 3.97
C ASN A 56 3.64 -14.75 5.28
N VAL A 57 4.64 -15.62 5.21
CA VAL A 57 5.38 -16.12 6.38
C VAL A 57 6.82 -15.65 6.25
N GLY A 58 7.21 -14.67 7.07
CA GLY A 58 8.48 -13.97 6.89
C GLY A 58 8.52 -13.25 5.53
N THR A 59 9.51 -13.56 4.70
CA THR A 59 9.70 -12.98 3.36
C THR A 59 9.02 -13.78 2.25
N THR A 60 8.42 -14.93 2.56
CA THR A 60 7.83 -15.83 1.56
C THR A 60 6.31 -15.70 1.54
N THR A 61 5.76 -15.44 0.35
CA THR A 61 4.32 -15.53 0.11
C THR A 61 3.89 -16.99 0.00
N LYS A 62 2.95 -17.39 0.84
CA LYS A 62 2.37 -18.75 0.89
C LYS A 62 1.12 -18.88 0.03
N SER A 63 0.24 -17.87 0.08
CA SER A 63 -1.00 -17.83 -0.70
C SER A 63 -1.29 -16.40 -1.14
N THR A 64 -2.03 -16.27 -2.23
CA THR A 64 -2.52 -14.99 -2.75
C THR A 64 -4.01 -15.12 -3.02
N ILE A 65 -4.79 -14.26 -2.40
CA ILE A 65 -6.25 -14.24 -2.50
C ILE A 65 -6.63 -13.06 -3.41
N PRO A 66 -7.23 -13.31 -4.59
CA PRO A 66 -7.75 -12.24 -5.44
C PRO A 66 -8.98 -11.62 -4.78
N THR A 67 -8.95 -10.30 -4.54
CA THR A 67 -10.05 -9.55 -3.92
C THR A 67 -9.89 -8.07 -4.22
N THR A 68 -10.98 -7.33 -4.32
CA THR A 68 -10.93 -5.89 -4.58
C THR A 68 -10.97 -5.10 -3.28
N CYS A 69 -10.10 -4.08 -3.19
CA CYS A 69 -10.20 -3.07 -2.17
C CYS A 69 -11.44 -2.20 -2.45
N ILE A 70 -12.28 -2.03 -1.44
CA ILE A 70 -13.53 -1.25 -1.52
C ILE A 70 -13.44 0.08 -0.78
N SER A 71 -12.28 0.37 -0.17
CA SER A 71 -12.01 1.59 0.58
C SER A 71 -10.88 2.38 -0.06
N ARG A 72 -10.79 3.68 0.26
CA ARG A 72 -9.76 4.59 -0.27
C ARG A 72 -8.48 4.50 0.56
N ILE A 73 -7.83 3.35 0.48
CA ILE A 73 -6.58 3.02 1.18
C ILE A 73 -5.59 2.41 0.18
N ASP A 74 -4.30 2.55 0.45
CA ASP A 74 -3.26 1.91 -0.36
C ASP A 74 -3.06 0.43 0.02
N GLY A 75 -3.44 0.06 1.25
CA GLY A 75 -3.38 -1.33 1.70
C GLY A 75 -3.61 -1.52 3.18
N VAL A 76 -3.53 -2.78 3.62
CA VAL A 76 -3.63 -3.17 5.04
C VAL A 76 -2.53 -4.17 5.35
N ILE A 77 -1.91 -4.05 6.53
CA ILE A 77 -0.99 -5.04 7.07
C ILE A 77 -1.60 -5.60 8.36
N VAL A 78 -1.87 -6.90 8.38
CA VAL A 78 -2.37 -7.61 9.56
C VAL A 78 -1.35 -8.66 9.98
N ASN A 79 -0.99 -8.68 11.26
CA ASN A 79 -0.27 -9.79 11.86
C ASN A 79 -0.81 -10.03 13.27
N ARG A 80 -0.20 -10.97 14.01
CA ARG A 80 -0.67 -11.32 15.35
C ARG A 80 -0.74 -10.12 16.30
N ARG A 81 0.15 -9.14 16.17
CA ARG A 81 0.23 -7.96 17.06
C ARG A 81 -0.48 -6.73 16.52
N GLN A 82 -0.47 -6.50 15.22
CA GLN A 82 -0.94 -5.24 14.64
C GLN A 82 -1.97 -5.43 13.54
N PHE A 83 -2.81 -4.41 13.37
CA PHE A 83 -3.67 -4.19 12.21
C PHE A 83 -3.40 -2.75 11.79
N THR A 84 -2.67 -2.56 10.69
CA THR A 84 -2.23 -1.25 10.23
C THR A 84 -2.86 -0.97 8.87
N VAL A 85 -3.62 0.10 8.79
CA VAL A 85 -4.17 0.60 7.52
C VAL A 85 -3.17 1.58 6.93
N ILE A 86 -2.85 1.42 5.65
CA ILE A 86 -2.01 2.33 4.88
C ILE A 86 -2.96 3.30 4.16
N PRO A 87 -3.08 4.55 4.62
CA PRO A 87 -3.98 5.52 4.00
C PRO A 87 -3.48 5.88 2.60
N HIS A 88 -4.41 6.16 1.69
CA HIS A 88 -4.06 6.68 0.38
C HIS A 88 -3.58 8.14 0.51
N TYR A 89 -2.37 8.43 0.03
CA TYR A 89 -1.86 9.82 -0.03
C TYR A 89 -2.21 10.45 -1.37
N GLU A 90 -3.06 11.48 -1.33
CA GLU A 90 -3.23 12.39 -2.45
C GLU A 90 -2.49 13.70 -2.18
N PRO A 91 -1.48 14.06 -2.97
CA PRO A 91 -0.90 15.39 -2.89
C PRO A 91 -1.99 16.41 -3.24
N SER A 92 -2.23 17.35 -2.34
CA SER A 92 -3.04 18.52 -2.66
C SER A 92 -2.31 19.31 -3.73
N SER A 93 -2.94 19.46 -4.89
CA SER A 93 -2.48 20.34 -5.97
C SER A 93 -2.65 21.79 -5.51
N TYR A 94 -1.71 22.26 -4.69
CA TYR A 94 -1.45 23.68 -4.59
C TYR A 94 -0.81 24.10 -5.91
N SER A 95 -1.66 24.55 -6.83
CA SER A 95 -1.30 25.24 -8.06
C SER A 95 -0.53 26.51 -7.70
N HIS A 96 0.76 26.37 -7.41
CA HIS A 96 1.67 27.51 -7.39
C HIS A 96 1.87 27.91 -8.84
N SER A 97 1.03 28.84 -9.32
CA SER A 97 1.29 29.58 -10.53
C SER A 97 2.51 30.46 -10.26
N SER A 98 3.69 29.91 -10.53
CA SER A 98 4.94 30.68 -10.55
C SER A 98 4.93 31.50 -11.83
N GLY A 99 4.26 32.65 -11.79
CA GLY A 99 4.38 33.72 -12.77
C GLY A 99 5.78 34.33 -12.70
N GLY A 100 6.77 33.60 -13.23
CA GLY A 100 8.14 34.08 -13.39
C GLY A 100 8.28 34.77 -14.75
N SER A 101 7.86 36.02 -14.85
CA SER A 101 8.27 36.87 -15.97
C SER A 101 9.76 37.22 -15.80
N SER A 102 10.65 36.53 -16.53
CA SER A 102 12.01 37.02 -16.76
C SER A 102 12.12 37.55 -18.18
N SER A 103 11.73 38.81 -18.35
CA SER A 103 12.08 39.61 -19.52
C SER A 103 13.25 40.53 -19.15
N ASN A 104 14.44 40.21 -19.67
CA ASN A 104 15.54 41.13 -19.97
C ASN A 104 16.57 40.33 -20.79
N ASN A 105 16.52 40.28 -22.12
CA ASN A 105 16.74 41.31 -23.14
C ASN A 105 18.17 41.90 -23.16
N ASN A 106 18.82 41.68 -24.31
CA ASN A 106 19.94 42.42 -24.91
C ASN A 106 21.34 42.32 -24.25
N ASN A 107 22.46 42.28 -24.96
CA ASN A 107 22.75 42.52 -26.38
C ASN A 107 24.14 41.95 -26.70
N ASN A 108 24.23 41.24 -27.82
CA ASN A 108 25.26 41.33 -28.86
C ASN A 108 26.55 42.11 -28.54
N ASN A 109 27.72 41.54 -28.85
CA ASN A 109 28.34 41.72 -30.17
C ASN A 109 29.87 41.47 -30.15
N ASN A 110 30.26 40.59 -31.06
CA ASN A 110 31.41 40.68 -31.96
C ASN A 110 32.87 40.51 -31.50
N ASN A 111 33.47 39.63 -32.31
CA ASN A 111 34.67 39.86 -33.10
C ASN A 111 36.04 39.50 -32.50
N ASN A 112 36.55 38.39 -33.04
CA ASN A 112 37.61 38.40 -34.05
C ASN A 112 38.93 37.77 -33.60
N ASN A 113 39.27 36.74 -34.36
CA ASN A 113 40.48 36.64 -35.15
C ASN A 113 41.59 35.70 -34.67
N ASN A 114 42.12 35.04 -35.70
CA ASN A 114 43.39 34.34 -35.83
C ASN A 114 43.54 33.00 -35.11
N ASN A 115 43.43 31.86 -35.82
CA ASN A 115 44.35 31.40 -36.87
C ASN A 115 45.80 31.29 -36.36
N ASN A 116 46.24 30.07 -36.00
CA ASN A 116 47.34 29.45 -36.71
C ASN A 116 47.60 28.01 -36.29
N ASN A 117 47.73 27.17 -37.33
CA ASN A 117 48.42 25.89 -37.34
C ASN A 117 49.84 26.00 -36.75
N ARG A 118 50.23 24.99 -35.94
CA ARG A 118 51.47 24.23 -36.15
C ARG A 118 51.46 22.93 -35.35
#